data_AF-A0A3D1B510-F1
#
_entry.id   AF-A0A3D1B510-F1
#
_cell.length_a   1.000
_cell.length_b   1.000
_cell.length_c   1.000
_cell.angle_alpha   90.00
_cell.angle_beta   90.00
_cell.angle_gamma   90.00
#
_symmetry.space_group_name_H-M   'P 1'
#
loop_
_entity.id
_entity.type
_entity.pdbx_description
1 polymer ?
#
loop_
_entity_poly.entity_id
_entity_poly.type
_entity_poly.pdbx_seq_one_letter_code
_entity_poly.pdbx_strand_id
1 'polypeptide(L)' 'EQANLPLLAWDYVSDEKVRLSFEGEMPLRFSVRATSSCSLDVAGKRYQATGKNGLWQFDLPMTRVANAQLYCR' A
#
# COMPACT_ATOMS: atom_id res chain seq x y z
N GLU A 1 -11.45 5.32 2.25
CA GLU A 1 -10.65 4.09 2.06
C GLU A 1 -11.10 3.06 3.09
N GLN A 2 -11.04 1.76 2.79
CA GLN A 2 -11.46 0.70 3.72
C GLN A 2 -10.31 -0.29 3.87
N ALA A 3 -9.65 -0.30 5.03
CA ALA A 3 -8.62 -1.25 5.39
C ALA A 3 -9.10 -2.06 6.60
N ASN A 4 -8.95 -3.39 6.55
CA ASN A 4 -9.42 -4.33 7.58
C ASN A 4 -8.37 -4.63 8.65
N LEU A 5 -7.32 -3.80 8.76
CA LEU A 5 -6.17 -4.00 9.66
C LEU A 5 -5.74 -2.62 10.18
N PRO A 6 -5.24 -2.48 11.43
CA PRO A 6 -4.90 -1.19 11.99
C PRO A 6 -3.75 -0.59 11.18
N LEU A 7 -4.12 0.38 10.34
CA LEU A 7 -3.19 1.28 9.70
C LEU A 7 -2.42 2.01 10.82
N LEU A 8 -1.13 1.76 10.93
CA LEU A 8 -0.31 2.36 11.98
C LEU A 8 0.10 3.79 11.58
N ALA A 9 0.40 4.01 10.29
CA ALA A 9 0.70 5.34 9.75
C ALA A 9 0.38 5.42 8.26
N TRP A 10 0.00 6.62 7.82
CA TRP A 10 -0.23 6.97 6.42
C TRP A 10 0.11 8.44 6.21
N ASP A 11 1.32 8.69 5.73
CA ASP A 11 1.88 10.01 5.60
C ASP A 11 2.17 10.32 4.13
N TYR A 12 1.54 11.37 3.61
CA TYR A 12 1.86 11.88 2.28
C TYR A 12 3.23 12.54 2.31
N VAL A 13 4.19 11.96 1.56
CA VAL A 13 5.54 12.51 1.39
C VAL A 13 5.57 13.45 0.17
N SER A 14 4.78 13.14 -0.84
CA SER A 14 4.48 13.99 -2.00
C SER A 14 3.16 13.56 -2.63
N ASP A 15 2.74 14.23 -3.70
CA ASP A 15 1.51 13.90 -4.45
C ASP A 15 1.51 12.46 -5.00
N GLU A 16 2.70 11.91 -5.28
CA GLU A 16 2.86 10.57 -5.85
C GLU A 16 3.37 9.54 -4.84
N LYS A 17 3.77 9.97 -3.63
CA LYS A 17 4.46 9.13 -2.65
C LYS A 17 3.81 9.19 -1.29
N VAL A 18 3.42 8.03 -0.79
CA VAL A 18 2.92 7.85 0.57
C VAL A 18 3.84 6.91 1.34
N ARG A 19 4.19 7.29 2.56
CA ARG A 19 4.81 6.39 3.53
C ARG A 19 3.72 5.77 4.37
N LEU A 20 3.76 4.45 4.50
CA LEU A 20 2.75 3.74 5.25
C LEU A 20 3.34 2.63 6.10
N SER A 21 2.61 2.28 7.15
CA SER A 21 2.92 1.14 8.00
C SER A 21 1.65 0.41 8.43
N PHE A 22 1.76 -0.91 8.54
CA PHE A 22 0.68 -1.79 8.95
C PHE A 22 1.20 -2.86 9.89
N GLU A 23 0.36 -3.31 10.80
CA GLU A 23 0.60 -4.46 11.66
C GLU A 23 -0.73 -5.17 11.91
N GLY A 24 -0.73 -6.49 11.86
CA GLY A 24 -1.95 -7.27 12.01
C GLY A 24 -1.66 -8.75 12.18
N GLU A 25 -2.73 -9.53 12.28
CA GLU A 25 -2.67 -10.98 12.48
C GLU A 25 -2.85 -11.78 11.17
N MET A 26 -3.25 -11.10 10.09
CA MET A 26 -3.53 -11.69 8.77
C MET A 26 -2.63 -11.11 7.68
N PRO A 27 -2.42 -11.82 6.55
CA PRO A 27 -1.75 -11.25 5.39
C PRO A 27 -2.37 -9.93 4.95
N LEU A 28 -1.52 -8.95 4.65
CA LEU A 28 -1.95 -7.60 4.34
C LEU A 28 -2.62 -7.53 2.97
N ARG A 29 -3.88 -7.10 2.96
CA ARG A 29 -4.64 -6.73 1.76
C ARG A 29 -5.21 -5.34 1.94
N PHE A 30 -4.94 -4.46 0.99
CA PHE A 30 -5.52 -3.12 0.97
C PHE A 30 -5.66 -2.60 -0.47
N SER A 31 -6.52 -1.61 -0.64
CA SER A 31 -6.75 -0.98 -1.94
C SER A 31 -6.64 0.54 -1.84
N VAL A 32 -6.11 1.14 -2.89
CA VAL A 32 -5.93 2.58 -3.02
C VAL A 32 -6.66 3.09 -4.25
N ARG A 33 -7.13 4.33 -4.20
CA ARG A 33 -7.73 5.01 -5.34
C ARG A 33 -6.72 5.98 -5.93
N ALA A 34 -6.36 5.77 -7.20
CA ALA A 34 -5.44 6.64 -7.91
C ALA A 34 -5.75 6.62 -9.40
N THR A 35 -5.49 7.72 -10.11
CA THR A 35 -5.68 7.80 -11.57
C THR A 35 -4.64 7.00 -12.34
N SER A 36 -3.48 6.79 -11.73
CA SER A 36 -2.31 6.13 -12.29
C SER A 36 -2.00 4.81 -11.60
N SER A 37 -1.09 4.01 -12.17
CA SER A 37 -0.73 2.71 -11.63
C SER A 37 0.02 2.85 -10.32
N CYS A 38 -0.23 1.95 -9.36
CA CYS A 38 0.45 2.01 -8.06
C CYS A 38 1.41 0.83 -7.84
N SER A 39 2.53 1.11 -7.17
CA SER A 39 3.49 0.12 -6.71
C SER A 39 3.87 0.38 -5.25
N LEU A 40 4.19 -0.66 -4.51
CA LEU A 40 4.60 -0.58 -3.12
C LEU A 40 6.01 -1.14 -2.96
N ASP A 41 6.92 -0.35 -2.38
CA ASP A 41 8.23 -0.82 -1.96
C ASP A 41 8.19 -1.21 -0.49
N VAL A 42 8.56 -2.46 -0.19
CA VAL A 42 8.68 -2.99 1.17
C VAL A 42 10.05 -3.64 1.31
N ALA A 43 10.89 -3.10 2.18
CA ALA A 43 12.24 -3.62 2.45
C ALA A 43 13.09 -3.85 1.17
N GLY A 44 12.96 -2.97 0.17
CA GLY A 44 13.68 -3.06 -1.11
C GLY A 44 13.04 -3.98 -2.14
N LYS A 45 11.92 -4.63 -1.80
CA LYS A 45 11.12 -5.43 -2.75
C LYS A 45 9.91 -4.63 -3.22
N ARG A 46 9.79 -4.48 -4.54
CA ARG A 46 8.65 -3.83 -5.17
C ARG A 46 7.52 -4.84 -5.44
N TYR A 47 6.32 -4.48 -5.01
CA TYR A 47 5.06 -5.17 -5.26
C TYR A 47 4.21 -4.30 -6.18
N GLN A 48 3.75 -4.85 -7.30
CA GLN A 48 2.85 -4.14 -8.21
C GLN A 48 1.41 -4.32 -7.77
N ALA A 49 0.62 -3.25 -7.80
CA ALA A 49 -0.81 -3.37 -7.58
C ALA A 49 -1.47 -4.08 -8.76
N THR A 50 -2.57 -4.76 -8.47
CA THR A 50 -3.48 -5.29 -9.49
C THR A 50 -4.80 -4.55 -9.41
N GLY A 51 -5.40 -4.22 -10.54
CA GLY A 51 -6.60 -3.40 -10.53
C GLY A 51 -6.91 -2.78 -11.88
N LYS A 52 -8.08 -2.16 -11.96
CA LYS A 52 -8.54 -1.39 -13.13
C LYS A 52 -9.45 -0.26 -12.68
N ASN A 53 -9.60 0.74 -13.54
CA ASN A 53 -10.53 1.87 -13.34
C ASN A 53 -10.23 2.67 -12.06
N GLY A 54 -8.94 2.89 -11.79
CA GLY A 54 -8.46 3.74 -10.69
C GLY A 54 -8.65 3.16 -9.29
N LEU A 55 -8.92 1.86 -9.17
CA LEU A 55 -8.86 1.11 -7.93
C LEU A 55 -7.74 0.06 -8.04
N TRP A 56 -6.75 0.17 -7.16
CA TRP A 56 -5.54 -0.63 -7.17
C TRP A 56 -5.39 -1.41 -5.87
N GLN A 57 -5.30 -2.73 -5.97
CA GLN A 57 -5.24 -3.64 -4.84
C GLN A 57 -3.82 -4.20 -4.67
N PHE A 58 -3.38 -4.27 -3.43
CA PHE A 58 -2.16 -4.94 -3.00
C PHE A 58 -2.50 -6.17 -2.16
N ASP A 59 -1.82 -7.27 -2.47
CA ASP A 59 -1.84 -8.52 -1.71
C ASP A 59 -0.40 -8.84 -1.30
N LEU A 60 -0.10 -8.70 -0.01
CA LEU A 60 1.23 -8.96 0.55
C LEU A 60 1.15 -10.20 1.46
N PRO A 61 2.13 -11.12 1.39
CA PRO A 61 2.13 -12.33 2.22
C PRO A 61 2.50 -12.06 3.69
N MET A 62 2.95 -10.85 4.01
CA MET A 62 3.36 -10.46 5.36
C MET A 62 2.20 -9.84 6.13
N THR A 63 2.26 -9.96 7.46
CA THR A 63 1.29 -9.40 8.39
C THR A 63 1.71 -8.04 8.96
N ARG A 64 2.98 -7.65 8.75
CA ARG A 64 3.57 -6.40 9.23
C ARG A 64 4.45 -5.74 8.18
N VAL A 65 4.31 -4.43 8.02
CA VAL A 65 5.23 -3.56 7.28
C VAL A 65 5.48 -2.28 8.07
N ALA A 66 6.73 -1.96 8.37
CA ALA A 66 7.05 -0.83 9.25
C ALA A 66 7.33 0.49 8.51
N ASN A 67 7.76 0.44 7.25
CA ASN A 67 8.15 1.62 6.48
C ASN A 67 8.03 1.37 4.98
N ALA A 68 6.82 1.04 4.53
CA ALA A 68 6.57 0.84 3.11
C ALA A 68 6.38 2.17 2.39
N GLN A 69 6.74 2.21 1.12
CA GLN A 69 6.62 3.39 0.28
C GLN A 69 5.71 3.07 -0.91
N LEU A 70 4.51 3.65 -0.89
CA LEU A 70 3.55 3.58 -1.97
C LEU A 70 3.88 4.68 -3.00
N TYR A 71 3.89 4.29 -4.26
CA TYR A 71 4.13 5.16 -5.41
C TYR A 71 3.00 4.99 -6.41
N CYS A 72 2.31 6.08 -6.78
CA CYS A 72 1.27 6.05 -7.82
C CYS A 72 1.63 7.00 -8.96
N ARG A 73 1.94 6.45 -10.15
CA ARG A 73 2.40 7.18 -11.35
C ARG A 73 2.06 6.46 -12.65
#